data_AF-A0A397MKX5-F1
#
_entry.id   AF-A0A397MKX5-F1
#
_cell.length_a   1.000
_cell.length_b   1.000
_cell.length_c   1.000
_cell.angle_alpha   90.00
_cell.angle_beta   90.00
_cell.angle_gamma   90.00
#
_symmetry.space_group_name_H-M   'P 1'
#
loop_
_entity.id
_entity.type
_entity.pdbx_description
1 polymer ?
#
loop_
_entity_poly.entity_id
_entity_poly.type
_entity_poly.pdbx_seq_one_letter_code
_entity_poly.pdbx_strand_id
1 'polypeptide(L)'
;MQLGAIFMDQVVFNVELPQAEAEVLPGVPWGAMEAFPTPAYWAYQVYARRLTGNRINYKLGATLKEEVGACLLGGHGIPANVGIAAFHHVRERGAFGEKPPAEETLLEWLQEPLAIDGRQVRYRFAKQKARYLSAALQKLSAERPPLSSGKELRDWLLDIPGIGYKTASWVARNWLDADDVAILDIHILRAGLLGKFFEDNLTVERNYLELEEQFIRFSKGLGVRASELDALMWLEMMSSSSTVHSIMGMGHHNPDSAARGRTKKRKTNPGQLALIG
;
A
#
# COMPACT_ATOMS: atom_id res chain seq x y z
N MET A 1 -23.77 -21.66 5.27
CA MET A 1 -22.63 -21.14 4.48
C MET A 1 -23.14 -20.00 3.62
N GLN A 2 -22.25 -19.11 3.20
CA GLN A 2 -22.52 -18.07 2.20
C GLN A 2 -22.08 -18.59 0.83
N LEU A 3 -22.90 -18.39 -0.21
CA LEU A 3 -22.62 -18.88 -1.56
C LEU A 3 -22.45 -17.67 -2.50
N GLY A 4 -21.29 -17.62 -3.17
CA GLY A 4 -20.99 -16.64 -4.21
C GLY A 4 -20.68 -17.31 -5.54
N ALA A 5 -20.81 -16.55 -6.63
CA ALA A 5 -20.50 -17.03 -7.97
C ALA A 5 -19.56 -16.03 -8.66
N ILE A 6 -18.42 -16.52 -9.11
CA ILE A 6 -17.43 -15.75 -9.89
C ILE A 6 -17.53 -16.20 -11.33
N PHE A 7 -17.89 -15.26 -12.20
CA PHE A 7 -17.99 -15.49 -13.64
C PHE A 7 -16.64 -15.16 -14.30
N MET A 8 -16.11 -16.10 -15.06
CA MET A 8 -14.91 -15.93 -15.87
C MET A 8 -15.20 -16.45 -17.28
N ASP A 9 -15.44 -15.52 -18.20
CA ASP A 9 -15.90 -15.80 -19.57
C ASP A 9 -17.14 -16.71 -19.59
N GLN A 10 -16.96 -17.97 -20.00
CA GLN A 10 -18.03 -18.97 -20.09
C GLN A 10 -18.10 -19.91 -18.87
N VAL A 11 -17.21 -19.73 -17.88
CA VAL A 11 -17.10 -20.59 -16.70
C VAL A 11 -17.63 -19.84 -15.48
N VAL A 12 -18.38 -20.57 -14.63
CA VAL A 12 -18.85 -20.06 -13.32
C VAL A 12 -18.17 -20.87 -12.23
N PHE A 13 -17.47 -20.19 -11.34
CA PHE A 13 -16.88 -20.78 -10.14
C PHE A 13 -17.77 -20.45 -8.94
N ASN A 14 -18.20 -21.48 -8.22
CA ASN A 14 -18.90 -21.29 -6.96
C ASN A 14 -17.88 -21.13 -5.83
N VAL A 15 -18.08 -20.12 -5.00
CA VAL A 15 -17.31 -19.88 -3.77
C VAL A 15 -18.22 -20.13 -2.59
N GLU A 16 -17.77 -20.99 -1.70
CA GLU A 16 -18.44 -21.23 -0.43
C GLU A 16 -17.61 -20.58 0.67
N LEU A 17 -18.23 -19.66 1.41
CA LEU A 17 -17.65 -19.04 2.60
C LEU A 17 -18.42 -19.47 3.85
N PRO A 18 -17.80 -19.40 5.05
CA PRO A 18 -18.51 -19.62 6.30
C PRO A 18 -19.73 -18.70 6.47
N GLN A 19 -20.64 -19.06 7.37
CA GLN A 19 -21.80 -18.22 7.71
C GLN A 19 -21.35 -16.85 8.22
N ALA A 20 -22.18 -15.82 8.04
CA ALA A 20 -21.82 -14.45 8.43
C ALA A 20 -21.53 -14.31 9.94
N GLU A 21 -22.18 -15.14 10.75
CA GLU A 21 -22.07 -15.18 12.21
C GLU A 21 -20.90 -16.06 12.69
N ALA A 22 -20.32 -16.88 11.81
CA ALA A 22 -19.13 -17.64 12.14
C ALA A 22 -17.96 -16.69 12.37
N GLU A 23 -16.97 -17.12 13.14
CA GLU A 23 -15.80 -16.31 13.47
C GLU A 23 -14.59 -16.69 12.60
N VAL A 24 -13.89 -15.69 12.07
CA VAL A 24 -12.58 -15.86 11.40
C VAL A 24 -11.49 -16.00 12.46
N LEU A 25 -11.57 -15.16 13.49
CA LEU A 25 -10.76 -15.13 14.70
C LEU A 25 -11.72 -14.91 15.87
N PRO A 26 -11.36 -15.27 17.12
CA PRO A 26 -12.21 -15.03 18.28
C PRO A 26 -12.70 -13.57 18.35
N GLY A 27 -14.02 -13.36 18.33
CA GLY A 27 -14.65 -12.04 18.34
C GLY A 27 -14.71 -11.31 16.98
N VAL A 28 -14.22 -11.92 15.90
CA VAL A 28 -14.19 -11.35 14.53
C VAL A 28 -15.12 -12.14 13.62
N PRO A 29 -16.39 -11.71 13.43
CA PRO A 29 -17.33 -12.44 12.57
C PRO A 29 -16.95 -12.31 11.09
N TRP A 30 -17.26 -13.33 10.30
CA TRP A 30 -17.08 -13.32 8.84
C TRP A 30 -17.86 -12.18 8.18
N GLY A 31 -19.06 -11.88 8.68
CA GLY A 31 -19.97 -10.91 8.10
C GLY A 31 -20.53 -11.35 6.74
N ALA A 32 -21.49 -10.57 6.23
CA ALA A 32 -22.08 -10.80 4.91
C ALA A 32 -21.07 -10.52 3.79
N MET A 33 -20.96 -11.44 2.83
CA MET A 33 -20.02 -11.40 1.70
C MET A 33 -20.23 -10.18 0.79
N GLU A 34 -21.47 -9.72 0.65
CA GLU A 34 -21.85 -8.53 -0.13
C GLU A 34 -21.64 -7.22 0.65
N ALA A 35 -21.37 -7.28 1.95
CA ALA A 35 -21.24 -6.11 2.80
C ALA A 35 -19.78 -5.65 2.90
N PHE A 36 -19.47 -4.53 2.28
CA PHE A 36 -18.18 -3.87 2.48
C PHE A 36 -18.10 -3.25 3.88
N PRO A 37 -16.98 -3.34 4.63
CA PRO A 37 -15.74 -4.09 4.36
C PRO A 37 -15.60 -5.34 5.27
N THR A 38 -16.54 -6.29 5.21
CA THR A 38 -16.51 -7.50 6.06
C THR A 38 -15.35 -8.44 5.69
N PRO A 39 -14.92 -9.32 6.60
CA PRO A 39 -13.95 -10.38 6.28
C PRO A 39 -14.37 -11.28 5.10
N ALA A 40 -15.66 -11.64 4.99
CA ALA A 40 -16.20 -12.40 3.86
C ALA A 40 -16.09 -11.63 2.54
N TYR A 41 -16.38 -10.32 2.55
CA TYR A 41 -16.19 -9.46 1.38
C TYR A 41 -14.73 -9.48 0.92
N TRP A 42 -13.77 -9.34 1.84
CA TRP A 42 -12.35 -9.36 1.50
C TRP A 42 -11.90 -10.70 0.90
N ALA A 43 -12.25 -11.82 1.53
CA ALA A 43 -11.92 -13.15 1.02
C ALA A 43 -12.50 -13.37 -0.38
N TYR A 44 -13.78 -13.03 -0.59
CA TYR A 44 -14.43 -13.15 -1.89
C TYR A 44 -13.71 -12.34 -2.98
N GLN A 45 -13.36 -11.08 -2.69
CA GLN A 45 -12.67 -10.21 -3.64
C GLN A 45 -11.26 -10.73 -3.99
N VAL A 46 -10.52 -11.31 -3.03
CA VAL A 46 -9.25 -11.98 -3.32
C VAL A 46 -9.47 -13.16 -4.27
N TYR A 47 -10.44 -14.04 -3.98
CA TYR A 47 -10.74 -15.20 -4.83
C TYR A 47 -11.18 -14.80 -6.24
N ALA A 48 -12.04 -13.78 -6.36
CA ALA A 48 -12.48 -13.23 -7.64
C ALA A 48 -11.33 -12.72 -8.50
N ARG A 49 -10.41 -11.95 -7.92
CA ARG A 49 -9.22 -11.45 -8.64
C ARG A 49 -8.27 -12.56 -9.03
N ARG A 50 -8.07 -13.55 -8.16
CA ARG A 50 -7.21 -14.70 -8.44
C ARG A 50 -7.73 -15.51 -9.62
N LEU A 51 -9.04 -15.79 -9.64
CA LEU A 51 -9.67 -16.58 -10.69
C LEU A 51 -9.70 -15.83 -12.02
N THR A 52 -10.01 -14.54 -12.02
CA THR A 52 -10.05 -13.72 -13.25
C THR A 52 -8.68 -13.30 -13.78
N GLY A 53 -7.58 -13.76 -13.16
CA GLY A 53 -6.21 -13.40 -13.56
C GLY A 53 -5.82 -11.94 -13.28
N ASN A 54 -6.68 -11.17 -12.61
CA ASN A 54 -6.49 -9.75 -12.30
C ASN A 54 -5.59 -9.54 -11.07
N ARG A 55 -4.37 -10.08 -11.12
CA ARG A 55 -3.36 -9.90 -10.07
C ARG A 55 -2.89 -8.46 -10.02
N ILE A 56 -2.77 -7.91 -8.81
CA ILE A 56 -2.25 -6.56 -8.60
C ILE A 56 -0.73 -6.63 -8.67
N ASN A 57 -0.14 -6.04 -9.71
CA ASN A 57 1.30 -5.81 -9.74
C ASN A 57 1.62 -4.59 -8.88
N TYR A 58 2.31 -4.82 -7.77
CA TYR A 58 2.70 -3.76 -6.83
C TYR A 58 4.21 -3.47 -6.87
N LYS A 59 5.02 -4.17 -7.68
CA LYS A 59 6.44 -3.83 -7.88
C LYS A 59 6.57 -2.48 -8.58
N LEU A 60 7.46 -1.64 -8.06
CA LEU A 60 7.70 -0.29 -8.58
C LEU A 60 9.03 -0.21 -9.35
N GLY A 61 10.01 -1.02 -8.96
CA GLY A 61 11.35 -1.03 -9.55
C GLY A 61 11.73 -2.36 -10.18
N ALA A 62 12.69 -2.32 -11.11
CA ALA A 62 13.29 -3.50 -11.73
C ALA A 62 14.39 -4.15 -10.87
N THR A 63 14.94 -3.39 -9.91
CA THR A 63 15.95 -3.85 -8.95
C THR A 63 15.55 -3.49 -7.52
N LEU A 64 16.15 -4.12 -6.51
CA LEU A 64 15.93 -3.74 -5.13
C LEU A 64 16.33 -2.28 -4.85
N LYS A 65 17.39 -1.77 -5.50
CA LYS A 65 17.77 -0.34 -5.40
C LYS A 65 16.64 0.56 -5.88
N GLU A 66 16.04 0.22 -7.01
CA GLU A 66 14.91 0.96 -7.56
C GLU A 66 13.67 0.85 -6.68
N GLU A 67 13.34 -0.33 -6.16
CA GLU A 67 12.19 -0.53 -5.28
C GLU A 67 12.33 0.31 -3.99
N VAL A 68 13.50 0.26 -3.35
CA VAL A 68 13.81 1.09 -2.17
C VAL A 68 13.69 2.57 -2.52
N GLY A 69 14.23 3.00 -3.67
CA GLY A 69 14.12 4.38 -4.15
C GLY A 69 12.69 4.83 -4.37
N ALA A 70 11.87 4.01 -5.04
CA ALA A 70 10.48 4.30 -5.32
C ALA A 70 9.65 4.43 -4.02
N CYS A 71 9.81 3.48 -3.08
CA CYS A 71 9.15 3.54 -1.77
C CYS A 71 9.61 4.75 -0.95
N LEU A 72 10.91 5.07 -0.96
CA LEU A 72 11.46 6.25 -0.27
C LEU A 72 10.96 7.55 -0.88
N LEU A 73 10.87 7.68 -2.20
CA LEU A 73 10.41 8.91 -2.86
C LEU A 73 8.88 9.08 -2.81
N GLY A 74 8.15 8.03 -2.45
CA GLY A 74 6.75 8.09 -2.06
C GLY A 74 6.53 8.23 -0.55
N GLY A 75 5.39 7.71 -0.09
CA GLY A 75 5.05 7.61 1.33
C GLY A 75 4.18 8.74 1.87
N HIS A 76 4.16 8.88 3.20
CA HIS A 76 3.24 9.78 3.90
C HIS A 76 3.38 11.25 3.43
N GLY A 77 2.25 11.88 3.11
CA GLY A 77 2.20 13.27 2.66
C GLY A 77 2.58 13.51 1.19
N ILE A 78 2.93 12.46 0.43
CA ILE A 78 3.30 12.53 -0.98
C ILE A 78 2.22 11.82 -1.81
N PRO A 79 1.51 12.53 -2.70
CA PRO A 79 0.60 11.88 -3.64
C PRO A 79 1.33 10.81 -4.48
N ALA A 80 0.70 9.66 -4.69
CA ALA A 80 1.32 8.52 -5.36
C ALA A 80 1.95 8.90 -6.71
N ASN A 81 1.22 9.62 -7.56
CA ASN A 81 1.73 10.09 -8.86
C ASN A 81 2.95 11.02 -8.75
N VAL A 82 3.04 11.83 -7.69
CA VAL A 82 4.19 12.71 -7.44
C VAL A 82 5.41 11.91 -7.01
N GLY A 83 5.23 10.91 -6.14
CA GLY A 83 6.32 10.02 -5.71
C GLY A 83 6.87 9.19 -6.88
N ILE A 84 5.99 8.63 -7.71
CA ILE A 84 6.36 7.88 -8.91
C ILE A 84 7.07 8.77 -9.93
N ALA A 85 6.60 10.00 -10.15
CA ALA A 85 7.28 10.95 -11.02
C ALA A 85 8.69 11.30 -10.50
N ALA A 86 8.85 11.51 -9.19
CA ALA A 86 10.15 11.76 -8.58
C ALA A 86 11.11 10.56 -8.76
N PHE A 87 10.60 9.33 -8.59
CA PHE A 87 11.35 8.10 -8.83
C PHE A 87 11.84 7.99 -10.28
N HIS A 88 10.95 8.13 -11.26
CA HIS A 88 11.33 8.07 -12.67
C HIS A 88 12.34 9.16 -13.02
N HIS A 89 12.14 10.37 -12.51
CA HIS A 89 13.01 11.52 -12.76
C HIS A 89 14.46 11.27 -12.32
N VAL A 90 14.69 10.70 -11.13
CA VAL A 90 16.06 10.37 -10.70
C VAL A 90 16.58 9.07 -11.34
N ARG A 91 15.70 8.12 -11.66
CA ARG A 91 16.07 6.87 -12.36
C ARG A 91 16.64 7.14 -13.75
N GLU A 92 15.98 8.00 -14.52
CA GLU A 92 16.41 8.38 -15.87
C GLU A 92 17.78 9.10 -15.90
N ARG A 93 18.19 9.66 -14.76
CA ARG A 93 19.52 10.28 -14.56
C ARG A 93 20.56 9.30 -14.02
N GLY A 94 20.20 8.03 -13.87
CA GLY A 94 21.13 6.97 -13.46
C GLY A 94 21.31 6.82 -11.95
N ALA A 95 20.39 7.34 -11.11
CA ALA A 95 20.52 7.25 -9.65
C ALA A 95 20.74 5.83 -9.11
N PHE A 96 20.18 4.83 -9.79
CA PHE A 96 20.18 3.43 -9.35
C PHE A 96 21.26 2.57 -10.00
N GLY A 97 22.25 3.19 -10.65
CA GLY A 97 23.37 2.49 -11.27
C GLY A 97 24.33 1.80 -10.28
N GLU A 98 25.48 1.36 -10.79
CA GLU A 98 26.54 0.74 -9.97
C GLU A 98 27.08 1.70 -8.92
N LYS A 99 27.40 2.93 -9.34
CA LYS A 99 27.92 3.98 -8.46
C LYS A 99 26.78 4.90 -8.02
N PRO A 100 26.47 4.98 -6.72
CA PRO A 100 25.43 5.86 -6.22
C PRO A 100 25.88 7.33 -6.37
N PRO A 101 24.99 8.25 -6.80
CA PRO A 101 25.30 9.67 -6.84
C PRO A 101 25.51 10.26 -5.44
N ALA A 102 26.17 11.41 -5.37
CA ALA A 102 26.27 12.20 -4.14
C ALA A 102 24.89 12.78 -3.73
N GLU A 103 24.72 13.10 -2.44
CA GLU A 103 23.48 13.68 -1.92
C GLU A 103 23.15 15.01 -2.63
N GLU A 104 24.16 15.83 -2.89
CA GLU A 104 24.03 17.13 -3.56
C GLU A 104 23.46 16.96 -4.97
N THR A 105 23.94 15.96 -5.71
CA THR A 105 23.44 15.63 -7.05
C THR A 105 21.98 15.17 -7.01
N LEU A 106 21.62 14.30 -6.06
CA LEU A 106 20.22 13.87 -5.90
C LEU A 106 19.31 15.04 -5.50
N LEU A 107 19.82 15.97 -4.69
CA LEU A 107 19.09 17.17 -4.30
C LEU A 107 18.82 18.08 -5.48
N GLU A 108 19.83 18.34 -6.32
CA GLU A 108 19.70 19.13 -7.54
C GLU A 108 18.59 18.56 -8.43
N TRP A 109 18.63 17.26 -8.72
CA TRP A 109 17.62 16.59 -9.53
C TRP A 109 16.22 16.68 -8.89
N LEU A 110 16.09 16.40 -7.60
CA LEU A 110 14.77 16.44 -6.93
C LEU A 110 14.21 17.86 -6.77
N GLN A 111 15.02 18.92 -6.92
CA GLN A 111 14.56 20.30 -6.95
C GLN A 111 13.99 20.72 -8.30
N GLU A 112 14.36 20.02 -9.37
CA GLU A 112 13.79 20.26 -10.69
C GLU A 112 12.27 20.00 -10.69
N PRO A 113 11.48 20.79 -11.44
CA PRO A 113 10.05 20.53 -11.58
C PRO A 113 9.78 19.18 -12.25
N LEU A 114 8.82 18.42 -11.69
CA LEU A 114 8.37 17.14 -12.22
C LEU A 114 7.20 17.36 -13.18
N ALA A 115 7.27 16.78 -14.38
CA ALA A 115 6.17 16.82 -15.34
C ALA A 115 5.13 15.73 -15.01
N ILE A 116 3.92 16.14 -14.61
CA ILE A 116 2.82 15.24 -14.23
C ILE A 116 1.54 15.72 -14.89
N ASP A 117 0.92 14.89 -15.74
CA ASP A 117 -0.31 15.21 -16.49
C ASP A 117 -0.23 16.57 -17.21
N GLY A 118 0.92 16.88 -17.83
CA GLY A 118 1.16 18.14 -18.54
C GLY A 118 1.36 19.36 -17.65
N ARG A 119 1.52 19.19 -16.33
CA ARG A 119 1.81 20.26 -15.37
C ARG A 119 3.17 20.09 -14.73
N GLN A 120 3.81 21.21 -14.41
CA GLN A 120 5.03 21.22 -13.62
C GLN A 120 4.72 21.25 -12.14
N VAL A 121 5.20 20.25 -11.40
CA VAL A 121 4.95 20.06 -9.97
C VAL A 121 6.27 20.08 -9.22
N ARG A 122 6.37 20.94 -8.22
CA ARG A 122 7.53 20.97 -7.32
C ARG A 122 7.47 19.83 -6.31
N TYR A 123 8.56 19.06 -6.22
CA TYR A 123 8.71 18.04 -5.19
C TYR A 123 9.12 18.67 -3.85
N ARG A 124 8.13 18.86 -2.96
CA ARG A 124 8.31 19.62 -1.71
C ARG A 124 9.27 18.98 -0.70
N PHE A 125 9.66 17.73 -0.89
CA PHE A 125 10.48 16.96 0.03
C PHE A 125 11.92 16.72 -0.46
N ALA A 126 12.35 17.43 -1.51
CA ALA A 126 13.64 17.21 -2.19
C ALA A 126 14.83 17.07 -1.23
N LYS A 127 15.03 18.03 -0.32
CA LYS A 127 16.16 18.01 0.63
C LYS A 127 16.17 16.77 1.52
N GLN A 128 15.04 16.46 2.16
CA GLN A 128 14.95 15.32 3.07
C GLN A 128 15.12 14.00 2.32
N LYS A 129 14.52 13.89 1.13
CA LYS A 129 14.49 12.66 0.35
C LYS A 129 15.80 12.40 -0.40
N ALA A 130 16.53 13.45 -0.81
CA ALA A 130 17.89 13.32 -1.32
C ALA A 130 18.83 12.69 -0.28
N ARG A 131 18.78 13.17 0.97
CA ARG A 131 19.55 12.60 2.09
C ARG A 131 19.22 11.13 2.32
N TYR A 132 17.93 10.78 2.41
CA TYR A 132 17.51 9.40 2.64
C TYR A 132 17.86 8.48 1.47
N LEU A 133 17.65 8.94 0.25
CA LEU A 133 17.96 8.17 -0.95
C LEU A 133 19.48 7.93 -1.07
N SER A 134 20.30 8.96 -0.83
CA SER A 134 21.76 8.83 -0.83
C SER A 134 22.24 7.75 0.15
N ALA A 135 21.78 7.83 1.42
CA ALA A 135 22.13 6.86 2.45
C ALA A 135 21.69 5.42 2.08
N ALA A 136 20.48 5.28 1.54
CA ALA A 136 19.96 3.99 1.10
C ALA A 136 20.81 3.38 -0.02
N LEU A 137 21.11 4.18 -1.06
CA LEU A 137 21.88 3.71 -2.21
C LEU A 137 23.32 3.37 -1.85
N GLN A 138 23.93 4.10 -0.91
CA GLN A 138 25.25 3.78 -0.37
C GLN A 138 25.26 2.41 0.33
N LYS A 139 24.32 2.17 1.26
CA LYS A 139 24.21 0.88 1.97
C LYS A 139 23.98 -0.27 0.98
N LEU A 140 23.03 -0.11 0.06
CA LEU A 140 22.72 -1.09 -0.99
C LEU A 140 23.85 -1.33 -1.99
N SER A 141 24.84 -0.44 -2.07
CA SER A 141 26.03 -0.63 -2.92
C SER A 141 27.19 -1.26 -2.16
N ALA A 142 27.22 -1.14 -0.83
CA ALA A 142 28.29 -1.65 0.03
C ALA A 142 27.98 -3.04 0.63
N GLU A 143 26.70 -3.34 0.86
CA GLU A 143 26.26 -4.52 1.59
C GLU A 143 25.33 -5.41 0.73
N ARG A 144 25.21 -6.68 1.12
CA ARG A 144 24.24 -7.61 0.54
C ARG A 144 23.03 -7.72 1.47
N PRO A 145 21.82 -7.34 1.03
CA PRO A 145 20.63 -7.48 1.85
C PRO A 145 20.22 -8.95 1.99
N PRO A 146 19.66 -9.37 3.14
CA PRO A 146 19.01 -10.67 3.27
C PRO A 146 17.73 -10.70 2.42
N LEU A 147 17.50 -11.81 1.73
CA LEU A 147 16.35 -11.99 0.81
C LEU A 147 15.58 -13.29 1.11
N SER A 148 15.86 -13.91 2.26
CA SER A 148 15.24 -15.14 2.76
C SER A 148 13.78 -14.95 3.17
N SER A 149 13.44 -13.79 3.74
CA SER A 149 12.10 -13.48 4.24
C SER A 149 11.82 -11.97 4.19
N GLY A 150 10.53 -11.60 4.23
CA GLY A 150 10.13 -10.21 4.30
C GLY A 150 10.56 -9.56 5.61
N LYS A 151 10.46 -10.28 6.74
CA LYS A 151 10.90 -9.78 8.05
C LYS A 151 12.41 -9.49 8.08
N GLU A 152 13.25 -10.38 7.55
CA GLU A 152 14.70 -10.17 7.52
C GLU A 152 15.09 -8.97 6.63
N LEU A 153 14.49 -8.86 5.43
CA LEU A 153 14.73 -7.70 4.57
C LEU A 153 14.24 -6.40 5.24
N ARG A 154 13.06 -6.42 5.86
CA ARG A 154 12.51 -5.28 6.59
C ARG A 154 13.47 -4.82 7.69
N ASP A 155 13.91 -5.74 8.54
CA ASP A 155 14.75 -5.42 9.69
C ASP A 155 16.11 -4.86 9.25
N TRP A 156 16.70 -5.40 8.17
CA TRP A 156 17.92 -4.85 7.57
C TRP A 156 17.73 -3.45 6.99
N LEU A 157 16.55 -3.14 6.45
CA LEU A 157 16.23 -1.81 5.90
C LEU A 157 16.00 -0.75 6.99
N LEU A 158 15.67 -1.12 8.24
CA LEU A 158 15.42 -0.17 9.34
C LEU A 158 16.66 0.64 9.73
N ASP A 159 17.86 0.15 9.42
CA ASP A 159 19.12 0.88 9.62
C ASP A 159 19.24 2.11 8.70
N ILE A 160 18.44 2.18 7.64
CA ILE A 160 18.50 3.27 6.65
C ILE A 160 17.70 4.48 7.15
N PRO A 161 18.32 5.67 7.25
CA PRO A 161 17.60 6.88 7.62
C PRO A 161 16.41 7.15 6.71
N GLY A 162 15.24 7.36 7.30
CA GLY A 162 13.99 7.63 6.56
C GLY A 162 13.18 6.39 6.19
N ILE A 163 13.68 5.19 6.50
CA ILE A 163 12.91 3.95 6.42
C ILE A 163 12.49 3.52 7.82
N GLY A 164 11.21 3.69 8.13
CA GLY A 164 10.58 3.05 9.30
C GLY A 164 9.86 1.76 8.90
N TYR A 165 9.26 1.07 9.88
CA TYR A 165 8.57 -0.21 9.66
C TYR A 165 7.64 -0.22 8.46
N LYS A 166 6.78 0.81 8.28
CA LYS A 166 5.90 0.88 7.11
C LYS A 166 6.66 0.84 5.78
N THR A 167 7.68 1.67 5.62
CA THR A 167 8.43 1.73 4.36
C THR A 167 9.25 0.46 4.15
N ALA A 168 9.84 -0.08 5.22
CA ALA A 168 10.60 -1.33 5.17
C ALA A 168 9.70 -2.52 4.79
N SER A 169 8.53 -2.67 5.43
CA SER A 169 7.54 -3.70 5.10
C SER A 169 6.98 -3.49 3.69
N TRP A 170 6.84 -2.24 3.23
CA TRP A 170 6.43 -1.95 1.84
C TRP A 170 7.46 -2.46 0.82
N VAL A 171 8.74 -2.13 1.02
CA VAL A 171 9.82 -2.65 0.16
C VAL A 171 9.84 -4.18 0.21
N ALA A 172 9.78 -4.77 1.40
CA ALA A 172 9.85 -6.21 1.57
C ALA A 172 8.69 -6.94 0.87
N ARG A 173 7.44 -6.49 1.09
CA ARG A 173 6.26 -7.01 0.38
C ARG A 173 6.43 -6.88 -1.12
N ASN A 174 6.75 -5.67 -1.61
CA ASN A 174 6.81 -5.42 -3.04
C ASN A 174 7.94 -6.20 -3.73
N TRP A 175 9.13 -6.22 -3.14
CA TRP A 175 10.30 -6.81 -3.76
C TRP A 175 10.26 -8.35 -3.72
N LEU A 176 9.85 -8.93 -2.59
CA LEU A 176 9.90 -10.38 -2.36
C LEU A 176 8.55 -11.07 -2.54
N ASP A 177 7.46 -10.35 -2.80
CA ASP A 177 6.09 -10.90 -2.71
C ASP A 177 5.85 -11.56 -1.34
N ALA A 178 6.32 -10.88 -0.28
CA ALA A 178 6.39 -11.43 1.07
C ALA A 178 5.04 -11.42 1.79
N ASP A 179 4.71 -12.54 2.44
CA ASP A 179 3.48 -12.74 3.22
C ASP A 179 3.68 -12.68 4.75
N ASP A 180 4.94 -12.51 5.19
CA ASP A 180 5.33 -12.42 6.60
C ASP A 180 5.48 -10.97 7.10
N VAL A 181 5.06 -9.99 6.30
CA VAL A 181 5.03 -8.56 6.64
C VAL A 181 3.71 -7.93 6.19
N ALA A 182 3.31 -6.81 6.81
CA ALA A 182 2.13 -6.05 6.39
C ALA A 182 2.44 -4.56 6.30
N ILE A 183 1.75 -3.84 5.41
CA ILE A 183 1.95 -2.40 5.24
C ILE A 183 0.83 -1.67 5.98
N LEU A 184 1.03 -1.47 7.29
CA LEU A 184 0.04 -0.77 8.11
C LEU A 184 -0.02 0.72 7.79
N ASP A 185 -0.92 1.08 6.86
CA ASP A 185 -1.26 2.46 6.53
C ASP A 185 -2.68 2.81 7.01
N ILE A 186 -3.10 4.06 6.76
CA ILE A 186 -4.41 4.54 7.19
C ILE A 186 -5.58 3.73 6.59
N HIS A 187 -5.43 3.16 5.39
CA HIS A 187 -6.47 2.38 4.74
C HIS A 187 -6.57 1.00 5.38
N ILE A 188 -5.44 0.33 5.62
CA ILE A 188 -5.39 -0.96 6.32
C ILE A 188 -5.89 -0.80 7.76
N LEU A 189 -5.44 0.22 8.49
CA LEU A 189 -5.89 0.51 9.86
C LEU A 189 -7.41 0.76 9.92
N ARG A 190 -7.96 1.56 9.00
CA ARG A 190 -9.41 1.78 8.94
C ARG A 190 -10.17 0.51 8.64
N ALA A 191 -9.66 -0.32 7.73
CA ALA A 191 -10.31 -1.57 7.40
C ALA A 191 -10.28 -2.55 8.59
N GLY A 192 -9.19 -2.57 9.37
CA GLY A 192 -9.12 -3.37 10.60
C GLY A 192 -10.00 -2.90 11.73
N LEU A 193 -10.20 -1.58 11.86
CA LEU A 193 -11.20 -1.04 12.79
C LEU A 193 -12.63 -1.41 12.35
N LEU A 194 -12.96 -1.26 11.07
CA LEU A 194 -14.28 -1.60 10.54
C LEU A 194 -14.57 -3.11 10.57
N GLY A 195 -13.55 -3.92 10.29
CA GLY A 195 -13.60 -5.38 10.33
C GLY A 195 -13.32 -5.98 11.71
N LYS A 196 -13.03 -5.15 12.72
CA LYS A 196 -12.72 -5.53 14.11
C LYS A 196 -11.59 -6.55 14.28
N PHE A 197 -10.66 -6.61 13.35
CA PHE A 197 -9.50 -7.52 13.42
C PHE A 197 -8.24 -6.86 13.97
N PHE A 198 -8.32 -5.59 14.38
CA PHE A 198 -7.32 -4.93 15.22
C PHE A 198 -7.83 -4.68 16.62
N GLU A 199 -6.94 -4.82 17.60
CA GLU A 199 -7.22 -4.45 18.99
C GLU A 199 -7.26 -2.91 19.15
N ASP A 200 -8.32 -2.39 19.77
CA ASP A 200 -8.61 -0.95 19.84
C ASP A 200 -7.65 -0.15 20.74
N ASN A 201 -6.89 -0.82 21.62
CA ASN A 201 -5.93 -0.20 22.55
C ASN A 201 -4.53 -0.01 21.95
N LEU A 202 -4.27 -0.52 20.76
CA LEU A 202 -2.96 -0.45 20.11
C LEU A 202 -2.87 0.75 19.17
N THR A 203 -1.66 1.31 19.02
CA THR A 203 -1.41 2.36 18.01
C THR A 203 -0.25 1.96 17.10
N VAL A 204 -0.33 2.33 15.82
CA VAL A 204 0.69 1.95 14.83
C VAL A 204 2.08 2.49 15.17
N GLU A 205 2.16 3.62 15.88
CA GLU A 205 3.42 4.25 16.29
C GLU A 205 4.13 3.47 17.39
N ARG A 206 3.39 2.76 18.25
CA ARG A 206 3.93 2.04 19.41
C ARG A 206 3.93 0.53 19.22
N ASN A 207 2.96 0.01 18.47
CA ASN A 207 2.60 -1.40 18.39
C ASN A 207 2.63 -1.92 16.94
N TYR A 208 3.50 -1.37 16.08
CA TYR A 208 3.54 -1.74 14.66
C TYR A 208 3.60 -3.25 14.43
N LEU A 209 4.56 -3.93 15.09
CA LEU A 209 4.77 -5.37 14.91
C LEU A 209 3.62 -6.21 15.46
N GLU A 210 2.96 -5.74 16.51
CA GLU A 210 1.81 -6.43 17.12
C GLU A 210 0.58 -6.35 16.22
N LEU A 211 0.32 -5.16 15.67
CA LEU A 211 -0.71 -4.96 14.65
C LEU A 211 -0.38 -5.69 13.35
N GLU A 212 0.90 -5.77 12.96
CA GLU A 212 1.33 -6.52 11.77
C GLU A 212 1.00 -8.01 11.94
N GLU A 213 1.30 -8.58 13.11
CA GLU A 213 0.98 -9.99 13.40
C GLU A 213 -0.53 -10.22 13.48
N GLN A 214 -1.33 -9.25 13.97
CA GLN A 214 -2.79 -9.32 13.90
C GLN A 214 -3.29 -9.37 12.45
N PHE A 215 -2.75 -8.53 11.55
CA PHE A 215 -3.09 -8.57 10.13
C PHE A 215 -2.68 -9.90 9.46
N ILE A 216 -1.49 -10.41 9.76
CA ILE A 216 -1.01 -11.68 9.22
C ILE A 216 -1.91 -12.83 9.72
N ARG A 217 -2.24 -12.88 11.01
CA ARG A 217 -3.18 -13.88 11.55
C ARG A 217 -4.56 -13.78 10.91
N PHE A 218 -5.06 -12.57 10.68
CA PHE A 218 -6.32 -12.34 9.98
C PHE A 218 -6.29 -12.88 8.54
N SER A 219 -5.23 -12.59 7.78
CA SER A 219 -5.07 -13.11 6.42
C SER A 219 -5.05 -14.65 6.37
N LYS A 220 -4.36 -15.28 7.33
CA LYS A 220 -4.34 -16.74 7.50
C LYS A 220 -5.72 -17.30 7.84
N GLY A 221 -6.46 -16.64 8.74
CA GLY A 221 -7.84 -17.01 9.10
C GLY A 221 -8.80 -16.97 7.91
N LEU A 222 -8.57 -16.04 6.98
CA LEU A 222 -9.31 -15.96 5.71
C LEU A 222 -8.87 -16.99 4.67
N GLY A 223 -7.73 -17.66 4.86
CA GLY A 223 -7.14 -18.56 3.85
C GLY A 223 -6.52 -17.83 2.66
N VAL A 224 -6.10 -16.56 2.83
CA VAL A 224 -5.52 -15.73 1.76
C VAL A 224 -4.10 -15.29 2.09
N ARG A 225 -3.36 -14.89 1.06
CA ARG A 225 -2.00 -14.35 1.20
C ARG A 225 -2.06 -12.94 1.78
N ALA A 226 -1.20 -12.61 2.73
CA ALA A 226 -1.15 -11.27 3.34
C ALA A 226 -0.79 -10.19 2.30
N SER A 227 0.14 -10.49 1.40
CA SER A 227 0.55 -9.62 0.30
C SER A 227 -0.61 -9.25 -0.64
N GLU A 228 -1.44 -10.24 -1.01
CA GLU A 228 -2.61 -10.07 -1.87
C GLU A 228 -3.72 -9.29 -1.15
N LEU A 229 -3.99 -9.65 0.12
CA LEU A 229 -5.00 -9.00 0.93
C LEU A 229 -4.66 -7.52 1.15
N ASP A 230 -3.41 -7.20 1.50
CA ASP A 230 -2.94 -5.82 1.67
C ASP A 230 -3.16 -4.99 0.40
N ALA A 231 -2.71 -5.49 -0.76
CA ALA A 231 -2.83 -4.79 -2.04
C ALA A 231 -4.31 -4.53 -2.40
N LEU A 232 -5.16 -5.54 -2.21
CA LEU A 232 -6.60 -5.43 -2.45
C LEU A 232 -7.25 -4.42 -1.51
N MET A 233 -7.05 -4.58 -0.20
CA MET A 233 -7.67 -3.72 0.81
C MET A 233 -7.27 -2.27 0.61
N TRP A 234 -5.99 -2.02 0.32
CA TRP A 234 -5.52 -0.68 -0.02
C TRP A 234 -6.29 -0.09 -1.22
N LEU A 235 -6.38 -0.83 -2.32
CA LEU A 235 -7.05 -0.37 -3.55
C LEU A 235 -8.55 -0.08 -3.32
N GLU A 236 -9.26 -1.01 -2.69
CA GLU A 236 -10.70 -0.89 -2.43
C GLU A 236 -11.00 0.25 -1.43
N MET A 237 -10.23 0.35 -0.33
CA MET A 237 -10.39 1.41 0.68
C MET A 237 -10.01 2.79 0.15
N MET A 238 -8.98 2.89 -0.71
CA MET A 238 -8.60 4.14 -1.35
C MET A 238 -9.68 4.61 -2.34
N SER A 239 -10.23 3.68 -3.13
CA SER A 239 -11.25 4.00 -4.14
C SER A 239 -12.63 4.32 -3.51
N SER A 240 -12.93 3.74 -2.34
CA SER A 240 -14.21 3.87 -1.63
C SER A 240 -14.22 4.93 -0.52
N SER A 241 -13.42 5.99 -0.64
CA SER A 241 -13.21 6.99 0.43
C SER A 241 -14.50 7.62 1.01
N SER A 242 -15.52 7.89 0.18
CA SER A 242 -16.81 8.43 0.64
C SER A 242 -17.60 7.44 1.47
N THR A 243 -17.63 6.17 1.05
CA THR A 243 -18.30 5.08 1.75
C THR A 243 -17.64 4.85 3.10
N VAL A 244 -16.30 4.76 3.13
CA VAL A 244 -15.53 4.62 4.38
C VAL A 244 -15.83 5.77 5.34
N HIS A 245 -15.85 7.01 4.85
CA HIS A 245 -16.15 8.18 5.68
C HIS A 245 -17.58 8.15 6.26
N SER A 246 -18.56 7.70 5.46
CA SER A 246 -19.94 7.53 5.90
C SER A 246 -20.08 6.46 6.98
N ILE A 247 -19.43 5.30 6.81
CA ILE A 247 -19.49 4.18 7.77
C ILE A 247 -18.82 4.57 9.09
N MET A 248 -17.67 5.25 9.03
CA MET A 248 -16.95 5.69 10.23
C MET A 248 -17.60 6.87 10.97
N GLY A 249 -18.78 7.35 10.53
CA GLY A 249 -19.52 8.43 11.20
C GLY A 249 -18.79 9.78 11.15
N MET A 250 -17.82 9.97 10.26
CA MET A 250 -17.00 11.19 10.21
C MET A 250 -17.68 12.36 9.46
N GLY A 251 -18.98 12.25 9.13
CA GLY A 251 -19.70 13.23 8.32
C GLY A 251 -21.10 13.60 8.82
N HIS A 252 -21.20 14.49 9.82
CA HIS A 252 -22.19 15.56 9.77
C HIS A 252 -21.57 16.73 8.99
N HIS A 253 -21.76 16.75 7.68
CA HIS A 253 -21.49 17.95 6.89
C HIS A 253 -22.63 18.95 7.13
N ASN A 254 -22.31 20.06 7.81
CA ASN A 254 -23.20 21.21 7.95
C ASN A 254 -23.37 21.88 6.56
N PRO A 255 -24.61 22.04 6.03
CA PRO A 255 -24.84 22.55 4.66
C PRO A 255 -24.34 23.98 4.42
N ASP A 256 -24.13 24.76 5.49
CA ASP A 256 -23.78 26.20 5.39
C ASP A 256 -22.30 26.49 5.13
N SER A 257 -21.44 25.47 5.03
CA SER A 257 -20.02 25.67 4.67
C SER A 257 -19.77 25.70 3.16
N ALA A 258 -20.80 25.48 2.32
CA ALA A 258 -20.67 25.35 0.87
C ALA A 258 -20.44 26.66 0.08
N ALA A 259 -20.25 27.81 0.74
CA ALA A 259 -20.15 29.10 0.05
C ALA A 259 -18.73 29.64 -0.18
N ARG A 260 -17.65 29.02 0.35
CA ARG A 260 -16.28 29.52 0.11
C ARG A 260 -15.28 28.37 -0.13
N GLY A 261 -14.92 28.19 -1.39
CA GLY A 261 -13.75 27.39 -1.79
C GLY A 261 -14.03 26.23 -2.76
N ARG A 262 -14.72 26.45 -3.87
CA ARG A 262 -14.75 25.48 -4.98
C ARG A 262 -13.40 25.48 -5.71
N THR A 263 -12.52 24.55 -5.38
CA THR A 263 -11.55 24.02 -6.35
C THR A 263 -11.98 22.61 -6.75
N LYS A 264 -12.19 22.42 -8.06
CA LYS A 264 -12.62 21.14 -8.67
C LYS A 264 -11.61 20.04 -8.33
N LYS A 265 -11.97 19.10 -7.43
CA LYS A 265 -11.29 17.80 -7.33
C LYS A 265 -11.65 16.95 -8.55
N ARG A 266 -10.64 16.60 -9.35
CA ARG A 266 -10.74 15.76 -10.54
C ARG A 266 -10.96 14.31 -10.08
N LYS A 267 -11.91 13.60 -10.68
CA LYS A 267 -12.04 12.13 -10.53
C LYS A 267 -10.69 11.49 -10.90
N THR A 268 -10.12 10.71 -9.98
CA THR A 268 -8.93 9.90 -10.25
C THR A 268 -9.31 8.83 -11.26
N ASN A 269 -8.59 8.74 -12.36
CA ASN A 269 -8.85 7.77 -13.41
C ASN A 269 -8.23 6.41 -12.98
N PRO A 270 -9.02 5.35 -12.75
CA PRO A 270 -8.49 4.03 -12.42
C PRO A 270 -7.58 3.45 -13.52
N GLY A 271 -7.59 4.01 -14.73
CA GLY A 271 -6.69 3.66 -15.83
C GLY A 271 -5.22 4.05 -15.65
N GLN A 272 -4.82 4.78 -14.60
CA GLN A 272 -3.40 5.04 -14.31
C GLN A 272 -2.65 3.84 -13.70
N LEU A 273 -3.35 2.76 -13.34
CA LEU A 273 -2.76 1.47 -12.96
C LEU A 273 -2.46 0.57 -14.17
N ALA A 274 -2.98 0.91 -15.36
CA ALA A 274 -2.72 0.17 -16.60
C ALA A 274 -1.47 0.67 -17.36
N LEU A 275 -0.73 1.65 -16.81
CA LEU A 275 0.52 2.18 -17.37
C LEU A 275 1.77 1.62 -16.67
N ILE A 276 1.61 0.55 -15.89
CA ILE A 276 2.71 -0.29 -15.37
C ILE A 276 2.66 -1.64 -16.09
N GLY A 277 2.63 -1.57 -17.42
CA GLY A 277 2.96 -2.65 -18.35
C GLY A 277 4.22 -2.27 -19.10
#